data_AF-A0A255TGI0-F1
#
_entry.id   AF-A0A255TGI0-F1
#
_cell.length_a   1.000
_cell.length_b   1.000
_cell.length_c   1.000
_cell.angle_alpha   90.00
_cell.angle_beta   90.00
_cell.angle_gamma   90.00
#
_symmetry.space_group_name_H-M   'P 1'
#
loop_
_entity.id
_entity.type
_entity.pdbx_description
1 polymer ?
#
loop_
_entity_poly.entity_id
_entity_poly.type
_entity_poly.pdbx_seq_one_letter_code
_entity_poly.pdbx_strand_id
1 'polypeptide(L)'
;MKKYCMMAIALMMSVAMHAQRENWKVADKGPSIDNYFIPATSEAVCPDNEGFIRRWTLLEPIDKPNRGNTVFTDSYIKQHLGMEYFKGQFSLLPKDGQKVKVGKQKLQWHKMDSKLYNVKLFRFATGLDKKYYGIVFLATTVIECDEDIDGVRLSVGSNSASLWWLNGEETLMLSGDRRMVADDGMSKRITLKKGMNVLRGAVINGPGMSDFCVRFIDENGNPVKNIRIR
;
A
#
# COMPACT_ATOMS: atom_id res chain seq x y z
N MET A 1 -77.86 33.59 -1.59
CA MET A 1 -77.85 32.22 -1.03
C MET A 1 -77.43 31.24 -2.11
N LYS A 2 -76.66 30.22 -1.71
CA LYS A 2 -76.19 29.01 -2.43
C LYS A 2 -74.93 29.15 -3.31
N LYS A 3 -73.82 28.75 -2.64
CA LYS A 3 -72.59 28.15 -3.17
C LYS A 3 -72.90 26.99 -4.11
N TYR A 4 -72.05 26.69 -5.10
CA TYR A 4 -71.48 25.35 -5.33
C TYR A 4 -70.17 25.46 -6.13
N CYS A 5 -69.13 24.82 -5.58
CA CYS A 5 -67.82 24.53 -6.16
C CYS A 5 -67.88 23.51 -7.29
N MET A 6 -66.88 23.54 -8.18
CA MET A 6 -66.08 22.41 -8.72
C MET A 6 -65.44 22.86 -10.05
N MET A 7 -64.22 22.52 -10.46
CA MET A 7 -63.04 21.88 -9.88
C MET A 7 -61.97 22.05 -10.98
N ALA A 8 -60.88 22.78 -10.73
CA ALA A 8 -59.82 22.95 -11.71
C ALA A 8 -58.88 21.73 -11.64
N ILE A 9 -58.85 20.93 -12.71
CA ILE A 9 -57.88 19.85 -12.88
C ILE A 9 -56.59 20.49 -13.40
N ALA A 10 -55.62 20.74 -12.50
CA ALA A 10 -54.27 21.08 -12.88
C ALA A 10 -53.52 19.78 -13.23
N LEU A 11 -53.30 19.55 -14.52
CA LEU A 11 -52.44 18.47 -15.00
C LEU A 11 -50.98 18.84 -14.68
N MET A 12 -50.43 18.35 -13.57
CA MET A 12 -48.99 18.43 -13.32
C MET A 12 -48.28 17.39 -14.18
N MET A 13 -47.73 17.81 -15.31
CA MET A 13 -46.72 17.02 -16.01
C MET A 13 -45.46 16.97 -15.15
N SER A 14 -45.26 15.85 -14.46
CA SER A 14 -43.99 15.53 -13.81
C SER A 14 -42.94 15.29 -14.90
N VAL A 15 -42.12 16.30 -15.18
CA VAL A 15 -40.86 16.07 -15.89
C VAL A 15 -39.97 15.30 -14.92
N ALA A 16 -39.97 13.97 -15.04
CA ALA A 16 -38.97 13.14 -14.39
C ALA A 16 -37.61 13.48 -15.02
N MET A 17 -36.85 14.38 -14.36
CA MET A 17 -35.44 14.57 -14.65
C MET A 17 -34.74 13.23 -14.36
N HIS A 18 -34.58 12.40 -15.39
CA HIS A 18 -33.57 11.37 -15.37
C HIS A 18 -32.23 12.12 -15.35
N ALA A 19 -31.67 12.27 -14.16
CA ALA A 19 -30.28 12.67 -14.00
C ALA A 19 -29.43 11.60 -14.69
N GLN A 20 -29.09 11.85 -15.95
CA GLN A 20 -28.12 11.08 -16.69
C GLN A 20 -26.79 11.30 -15.96
N ARG A 21 -26.47 10.40 -15.04
CA ARG A 21 -25.22 10.40 -14.29
C ARG A 21 -24.14 10.10 -15.32
N GLU A 22 -23.64 11.15 -15.98
CA GLU A 22 -22.47 11.01 -16.83
C GLU A 22 -21.36 10.41 -15.95
N ASN A 23 -20.87 9.23 -16.34
CA ASN A 23 -19.72 8.60 -15.71
C ASN A 23 -18.47 9.41 -16.08
N TRP A 24 -18.35 10.62 -15.55
CA TRP A 24 -17.10 11.35 -15.60
C TRP A 24 -16.09 10.55 -14.77
N LYS A 25 -15.12 9.93 -15.45
CA LYS A 25 -13.96 9.36 -14.79
C LYS A 25 -13.15 10.52 -14.21
N VAL A 26 -13.46 10.91 -12.97
CA VAL A 26 -12.59 11.81 -12.20
C VAL A 26 -11.31 11.01 -11.91
N ALA A 27 -10.31 11.14 -12.78
CA ALA A 27 -8.97 10.68 -12.48
C ALA A 27 -8.31 11.75 -11.61
N ASP A 28 -8.09 11.44 -10.32
CA ASP A 28 -7.20 12.28 -9.50
C ASP A 28 -5.78 12.03 -10.01
N LYS A 29 -5.30 12.88 -10.94
CA LYS A 29 -3.90 12.84 -11.37
C LYS A 29 -2.94 13.20 -10.23
N GLY A 30 -3.46 13.78 -9.14
CA GLY A 30 -2.68 14.18 -7.99
C GLY A 30 -1.58 15.19 -8.32
N PRO A 31 -0.82 15.62 -7.30
CA PRO A 31 0.49 16.22 -7.51
C PRO A 31 1.43 15.23 -8.19
N SER A 32 2.45 15.74 -8.91
CA SER A 32 3.48 14.93 -9.56
C SER A 32 4.06 13.88 -8.62
N ILE A 33 4.35 12.67 -9.15
CA ILE A 33 5.04 11.61 -8.41
C ILE A 33 6.37 12.10 -7.81
N ASP A 34 7.02 13.04 -8.48
CA ASP A 34 8.28 13.66 -8.05
C ASP A 34 8.14 14.45 -6.75
N ASN A 35 6.93 14.83 -6.33
CA ASN A 35 6.73 15.46 -5.02
C ASN A 35 6.89 14.47 -3.87
N TYR A 36 6.82 13.16 -4.14
CA TYR A 36 6.80 12.10 -3.14
C TYR A 36 7.96 11.12 -3.30
N PHE A 37 8.46 10.94 -4.50
CA PHE A 37 9.47 9.93 -4.81
C PHE A 37 10.64 10.51 -5.60
N ILE A 38 11.77 9.85 -5.48
CA ILE A 38 12.90 9.96 -6.41
C ILE A 38 13.32 8.56 -6.84
N PRO A 39 13.82 8.37 -8.08
CA PRO A 39 14.43 7.11 -8.47
C PRO A 39 15.58 6.74 -7.53
N ALA A 40 15.62 5.48 -7.09
CA ALA A 40 16.69 5.00 -6.23
C ALA A 40 18.00 4.81 -7.01
N THR A 41 19.12 5.12 -6.37
CA THR A 41 20.45 4.85 -6.91
C THR A 41 20.92 3.42 -6.57
N SER A 42 22.08 3.02 -7.11
CA SER A 42 22.70 1.73 -6.79
C SER A 42 23.41 1.71 -5.42
N GLU A 43 23.76 2.88 -4.89
CA GLU A 43 24.45 3.01 -3.60
C GLU A 43 23.51 2.69 -2.46
N ALA A 44 23.98 1.97 -1.43
CA ALA A 44 23.15 1.69 -0.26
C ALA A 44 22.89 2.97 0.55
N VAL A 45 21.72 3.06 1.18
CA VAL A 45 21.32 4.20 2.02
C VAL A 45 20.97 3.72 3.42
N CYS A 46 21.17 4.58 4.42
CA CYS A 46 20.67 4.29 5.77
C CYS A 46 19.15 4.57 5.86
N PRO A 47 18.46 3.98 6.84
CA PRO A 47 17.17 4.50 7.29
C PRO A 47 17.27 6.00 7.64
N ASP A 48 16.13 6.69 7.71
CA ASP A 48 16.14 8.09 8.15
C ASP A 48 16.52 8.25 9.63
N ASN A 49 16.51 9.50 10.12
CA ASN A 49 16.93 9.82 11.48
C ASN A 49 16.07 9.12 12.56
N GLU A 50 14.82 8.80 12.22
CA GLU A 50 13.84 8.09 13.06
C GLU A 50 13.79 6.58 12.74
N GLY A 51 14.67 6.08 11.87
CA GLY A 51 14.77 4.67 11.52
C GLY A 51 13.83 4.20 10.42
N PHE A 52 13.06 5.10 9.77
CA PHE A 52 12.15 4.67 8.72
C PHE A 52 12.87 4.31 7.44
N ILE A 53 12.43 3.19 6.85
CA ILE A 53 12.92 2.68 5.58
C ILE A 53 12.17 3.39 4.45
N ARG A 54 12.91 4.19 3.68
CA ARG A 54 12.36 4.99 2.57
C ARG A 54 12.59 4.38 1.19
N ARG A 55 13.56 3.48 1.05
CA ARG A 55 13.90 2.82 -0.22
C ARG A 55 13.12 1.53 -0.41
N TRP A 56 12.40 1.45 -1.53
CA TRP A 56 11.57 0.30 -1.87
C TRP A 56 11.59 0.01 -3.37
N THR A 57 11.50 -1.27 -3.71
CA THR A 57 11.09 -1.73 -5.04
C THR A 57 9.59 -2.02 -4.97
N LEU A 58 8.80 -1.22 -5.68
CA LEU A 58 7.34 -1.20 -5.63
C LEU A 58 6.78 -1.72 -6.96
N LEU A 59 5.84 -2.67 -6.90
CA LEU A 59 5.11 -3.09 -8.09
C LEU A 59 3.97 -2.12 -8.36
N GLU A 60 3.71 -1.82 -9.63
CA GLU A 60 2.44 -1.22 -10.05
C GLU A 60 1.23 -1.96 -9.45
N PRO A 61 0.11 -1.27 -9.17
CA PRO A 61 -1.00 -1.84 -8.44
C PRO A 61 -1.63 -3.04 -9.16
N ILE A 62 -1.82 -4.13 -8.41
CA ILE A 62 -2.58 -5.31 -8.84
C ILE A 62 -4.07 -5.01 -8.66
N ASP A 63 -4.88 -5.32 -9.67
CA ASP A 63 -6.32 -5.11 -9.61
C ASP A 63 -6.97 -6.09 -8.64
N LYS A 64 -7.65 -5.52 -7.63
CA LYS A 64 -8.36 -6.28 -6.62
C LYS A 64 -9.61 -5.51 -6.19
N PRO A 65 -10.69 -5.48 -7.01
CA PRO A 65 -11.77 -4.49 -6.97
C PRO A 65 -12.70 -4.59 -5.74
N ASN A 66 -12.13 -4.43 -4.55
CA ASN A 66 -12.82 -4.32 -3.28
C ASN A 66 -13.62 -3.02 -3.26
N ARG A 67 -14.93 -3.12 -3.05
CA ARG A 67 -15.83 -1.94 -2.99
C ARG A 67 -15.68 -1.13 -1.70
N GLY A 68 -15.11 -1.73 -0.66
CA GLY A 68 -14.93 -1.14 0.67
C GLY A 68 -13.87 -1.92 1.46
N ASN A 69 -13.47 -1.35 2.60
CA ASN A 69 -12.42 -1.88 3.46
C ASN A 69 -12.95 -2.76 4.60
N THR A 70 -14.27 -2.82 4.79
CA THR A 70 -14.93 -3.61 5.86
C THR A 70 -14.67 -5.11 5.76
N VAL A 71 -14.25 -5.61 4.59
CA VAL A 71 -13.96 -7.02 4.34
C VAL A 71 -12.53 -7.43 4.70
N PHE A 72 -11.69 -6.51 5.16
CA PHE A 72 -10.28 -6.79 5.48
C PHE A 72 -10.10 -7.53 6.81
N THR A 73 -10.84 -8.62 7.02
CA THR A 73 -10.63 -9.52 8.17
C THR A 73 -9.31 -10.28 8.05
N ASP A 74 -8.79 -10.82 9.14
CA ASP A 74 -7.57 -11.63 9.16
C ASP A 74 -7.57 -12.75 8.11
N SER A 75 -8.66 -13.51 8.01
CA SER A 75 -8.81 -14.58 7.03
C SER A 75 -8.77 -14.07 5.59
N TYR A 76 -9.41 -12.93 5.32
CA TYR A 76 -9.40 -12.30 4.01
C TYR A 76 -8.00 -11.83 3.61
N ILE A 77 -7.30 -11.18 4.56
CA ILE A 77 -5.94 -10.69 4.35
C ILE A 77 -4.99 -11.85 4.10
N LYS A 78 -5.03 -12.91 4.91
CA LYS A 78 -4.20 -14.10 4.68
C LYS A 78 -4.47 -14.74 3.33
N GLN A 79 -5.74 -14.91 2.97
CA GLN A 79 -6.12 -15.53 1.70
C GLN A 79 -5.63 -14.72 0.49
N HIS A 80 -5.76 -13.39 0.52
CA HIS A 80 -5.50 -12.55 -0.65
C HIS A 80 -4.12 -11.93 -0.68
N LEU A 81 -3.45 -11.75 0.45
CA LEU A 81 -2.07 -11.23 0.49
C LEU A 81 -1.05 -12.36 0.60
N GLY A 82 -1.41 -13.49 1.21
CA GLY A 82 -0.54 -14.67 1.30
C GLY A 82 -0.43 -15.51 0.02
N MET A 83 -1.21 -15.20 -1.01
CA MET A 83 -1.15 -15.91 -2.28
C MET A 83 0.01 -15.44 -3.18
N GLU A 84 0.45 -16.32 -4.07
CA GLU A 84 1.39 -15.99 -5.13
C GLU A 84 0.64 -15.42 -6.35
N TYR A 85 0.87 -14.14 -6.68
CA TYR A 85 0.25 -13.48 -7.83
C TYR A 85 0.96 -13.80 -9.16
N PHE A 86 2.24 -14.17 -9.08
CA PHE A 86 3.07 -14.56 -10.22
C PHE A 86 4.21 -15.46 -9.73
N LYS A 87 4.68 -16.38 -10.59
CA LYS A 87 5.73 -17.33 -10.25
C LYS A 87 7.01 -16.63 -9.77
N GLY A 88 7.50 -17.05 -8.60
CA GLY A 88 8.71 -16.53 -7.98
C GLY A 88 8.49 -15.27 -7.15
N GLN A 89 7.25 -14.88 -6.83
CA GLN A 89 6.96 -13.67 -6.03
C GLN A 89 7.74 -13.63 -4.71
N PHE A 90 7.84 -14.77 -4.03
CA PHE A 90 8.48 -14.85 -2.72
C PHE A 90 9.99 -15.18 -2.80
N SER A 91 10.47 -15.72 -3.92
CA SER A 91 11.86 -16.17 -4.08
C SER A 91 12.75 -15.23 -4.90
N LEU A 92 12.19 -14.44 -5.83
CA LEU A 92 12.96 -13.56 -6.70
C LEU A 92 13.04 -12.14 -6.14
N LEU A 93 14.25 -11.55 -6.15
CA LEU A 93 14.41 -10.12 -5.87
C LEU A 93 14.02 -9.31 -7.11
N PRO A 94 13.03 -8.41 -7.00
CA PRO A 94 12.63 -7.58 -8.14
C PRO A 94 13.71 -6.57 -8.49
N LYS A 95 13.83 -6.27 -9.78
CA LYS A 95 14.71 -5.21 -10.30
C LYS A 95 13.88 -4.03 -10.80
N ASP A 96 14.46 -2.84 -10.76
CA ASP A 96 13.86 -1.67 -11.38
C ASP A 96 13.56 -1.93 -12.87
N GLY A 97 12.40 -1.48 -13.33
CA GLY A 97 11.93 -1.69 -14.70
C GLY A 97 11.51 -3.13 -15.04
N GLN A 98 11.71 -4.11 -14.13
CA GLN A 98 11.32 -5.50 -14.38
C GLN A 98 9.80 -5.60 -14.55
N LYS A 99 9.36 -6.33 -15.58
CA LYS A 99 7.93 -6.56 -15.84
C LYS A 99 7.53 -7.96 -15.41
N VAL A 100 6.37 -8.09 -14.79
CA VAL A 100 5.74 -9.35 -14.41
C VAL A 100 4.31 -9.42 -14.94
N LYS A 101 3.80 -10.64 -15.13
CA LYS A 101 2.41 -10.88 -15.53
C LYS A 101 1.62 -11.36 -14.32
N VAL A 102 0.60 -10.59 -13.93
CA VAL A 102 -0.33 -10.93 -12.85
C VAL A 102 -1.71 -11.10 -13.46
N GLY A 103 -2.16 -12.35 -13.62
CA GLY A 103 -3.37 -12.66 -14.38
C GLY A 103 -3.32 -12.08 -15.80
N LYS A 104 -4.17 -11.08 -16.06
CA LYS A 104 -4.23 -10.35 -17.35
C LYS A 104 -3.40 -9.06 -17.37
N GLN A 105 -2.89 -8.60 -16.22
CA GLN A 105 -2.10 -7.38 -16.12
C GLN A 105 -0.63 -7.65 -16.43
N LYS A 106 0.01 -6.72 -17.14
CA LYS A 106 1.46 -6.63 -17.27
C LYS A 106 1.92 -5.43 -16.44
N LEU A 107 2.57 -5.70 -15.32
CA LEU A 107 2.92 -4.72 -14.31
C LEU A 107 4.44 -4.53 -14.27
N GLN A 108 4.89 -3.33 -13.95
CA GLN A 108 6.30 -2.98 -13.83
C GLN A 108 6.70 -2.72 -12.37
N TRP A 109 7.89 -3.18 -11.99
CA TRP A 109 8.56 -2.83 -10.75
C TRP A 109 9.30 -1.51 -10.89
N HIS A 110 9.26 -0.69 -9.85
CA HIS A 110 9.92 0.61 -9.76
C HIS A 110 10.71 0.72 -8.46
N LYS A 111 11.99 1.01 -8.55
CA LYS A 111 12.86 1.19 -7.38
C LYS A 111 12.99 2.67 -7.04
N MET A 112 12.45 3.06 -5.90
CA MET A 112 12.28 4.46 -5.54
C MET A 112 12.62 4.70 -4.06
N ASP A 113 13.06 5.93 -3.78
CA ASP A 113 13.17 6.46 -2.43
C ASP A 113 11.99 7.40 -2.16
N SER A 114 11.29 7.17 -1.06
CA SER A 114 10.31 8.13 -0.56
C SER A 114 11.01 9.39 -0.04
N LYS A 115 10.47 10.56 -0.40
CA LYS A 115 10.87 11.85 0.16
C LYS A 115 10.35 12.04 1.59
N LEU A 116 9.40 11.22 2.02
CA LEU A 116 8.78 11.23 3.34
C LEU A 116 9.15 9.97 4.14
N TYR A 117 8.89 9.97 5.45
CA TYR A 117 9.07 8.77 6.29
C TYR A 117 8.14 7.61 5.88
N ASN A 118 7.00 7.94 5.27
CA ASN A 118 6.03 6.98 4.76
C ASN A 118 6.01 6.94 3.23
N VAL A 119 5.61 5.80 2.67
CA VAL A 119 5.52 5.53 1.23
C VAL A 119 4.09 5.80 0.76
N LYS A 120 3.90 6.88 0.01
CA LYS A 120 2.58 7.32 -0.48
C LYS A 120 2.08 6.50 -1.69
N LEU A 121 1.63 5.26 -1.46
CA LEU A 121 1.20 4.33 -2.50
C LEU A 121 0.05 4.87 -3.39
N PHE A 122 -0.90 5.62 -2.83
CA PHE A 122 -1.92 6.29 -3.61
C PHE A 122 -1.32 7.28 -4.63
N ARG A 123 -0.28 8.02 -4.21
CA ARG A 123 0.44 8.97 -5.08
C ARG A 123 1.36 8.28 -6.06
N PHE A 124 1.92 7.13 -5.69
CA PHE A 124 2.64 6.24 -6.61
C PHE A 124 1.72 5.77 -7.74
N ALA A 125 0.52 5.27 -7.44
CA ALA A 125 -0.42 4.81 -8.47
C ALA A 125 -0.97 5.95 -9.34
N THR A 126 -1.44 7.05 -8.73
CA THR A 126 -1.98 8.20 -9.47
C THR A 126 -0.92 8.88 -10.35
N GLY A 127 0.30 9.05 -9.83
CA GLY A 127 1.42 9.63 -10.57
C GLY A 127 1.90 8.77 -11.75
N LEU A 128 1.64 7.46 -11.73
CA LEU A 128 1.89 6.54 -12.85
C LEU A 128 0.68 6.34 -13.79
N ASP A 129 -0.41 7.09 -13.57
CA ASP A 129 -1.70 6.93 -14.27
C ASP A 129 -2.24 5.49 -14.20
N LYS A 130 -2.16 4.89 -13.00
CA LYS A 130 -2.64 3.53 -12.70
C LYS A 130 -3.89 3.57 -11.82
N LYS A 131 -4.59 2.44 -11.76
CA LYS A 131 -5.71 2.25 -10.83
C LYS A 131 -5.24 2.40 -9.39
N TYR A 132 -5.98 3.16 -8.58
CA TYR A 132 -5.61 3.47 -7.19
C TYR A 132 -6.66 3.04 -6.15
N TYR A 133 -7.81 2.51 -6.59
CA TYR A 133 -8.84 1.92 -5.73
C TYR A 133 -9.11 0.47 -6.08
N GLY A 134 -9.39 -0.33 -5.06
CA GLY A 134 -9.60 -1.76 -5.18
C GLY A 134 -8.35 -2.40 -5.78
N ILE A 135 -7.25 -2.31 -5.02
CA ILE A 135 -5.92 -2.69 -5.45
C ILE A 135 -5.14 -3.44 -4.35
N VAL A 136 -4.09 -4.12 -4.77
CA VAL A 136 -3.02 -4.62 -3.91
C VAL A 136 -1.69 -4.06 -4.43
N PHE A 137 -0.86 -3.54 -3.53
CA PHE A 137 0.53 -3.20 -3.82
C PHE A 137 1.46 -4.26 -3.25
N LEU A 138 2.52 -4.58 -3.99
CA LEU A 138 3.63 -5.38 -3.49
C LEU A 138 4.86 -4.48 -3.35
N ALA A 139 5.54 -4.59 -2.20
CA ALA A 139 6.73 -3.83 -1.87
C ALA A 139 7.84 -4.80 -1.44
N THR A 140 9.07 -4.55 -1.86
CA THR A 140 10.24 -5.31 -1.43
C THR A 140 11.41 -4.38 -1.19
N THR A 141 12.18 -4.65 -0.14
CA THR A 141 13.43 -3.96 0.14
C THR A 141 14.46 -4.94 0.68
N VAL A 142 15.74 -4.64 0.50
CA VAL A 142 16.85 -5.45 0.99
C VAL A 142 17.54 -4.69 2.12
N ILE A 143 17.72 -5.38 3.25
CA ILE A 143 18.36 -4.85 4.46
C ILE A 143 19.66 -5.62 4.67
N GLU A 144 20.78 -4.91 4.60
CA GLU A 144 22.10 -5.47 4.87
C GLU A 144 22.57 -5.09 6.28
N CYS A 145 23.01 -6.11 7.02
CA CYS A 145 23.56 -5.96 8.37
C CYS A 145 25.02 -6.45 8.39
N ASP A 146 25.89 -5.78 9.13
CA ASP A 146 27.29 -6.21 9.30
C ASP A 146 27.44 -7.37 10.31
N GLU A 147 26.44 -7.53 11.17
CA GLU A 147 26.32 -8.52 12.23
C GLU A 147 24.86 -8.95 12.42
N ASP A 148 24.63 -10.03 13.18
CA ASP A 148 23.28 -10.39 13.63
C ASP A 148 22.80 -9.32 14.62
N ILE A 149 21.56 -8.83 14.45
CA ILE A 149 20.92 -7.86 15.34
C ILE A 149 19.70 -8.54 15.97
N ASP A 150 19.88 -9.02 17.19
CA ASP A 150 18.87 -9.77 17.93
C ASP A 150 17.86 -8.86 18.63
N GLY A 151 16.69 -9.43 18.95
CA GLY A 151 15.72 -8.81 19.85
C GLY A 151 14.93 -7.65 19.27
N VAL A 152 15.10 -7.33 17.97
CA VAL A 152 14.41 -6.24 17.28
C VAL A 152 12.96 -6.59 16.98
N ARG A 153 12.14 -5.58 16.69
CA ARG A 153 10.78 -5.75 16.15
C ARG A 153 10.66 -5.05 14.81
N LEU A 154 9.97 -5.69 13.87
CA LEU A 154 9.43 -5.01 12.70
C LEU A 154 8.24 -4.17 13.14
N SER A 155 8.31 -2.86 12.93
CA SER A 155 7.26 -1.90 13.25
C SER A 155 6.67 -1.31 11.98
N VAL A 156 5.35 -1.36 11.84
CA VAL A 156 4.65 -0.98 10.60
C VAL A 156 3.42 -0.13 10.91
N GLY A 157 3.27 0.95 10.14
CA GLY A 157 2.01 1.64 9.91
C GLY A 157 1.49 1.38 8.50
N SER A 158 0.18 1.20 8.33
CA SER A 158 -0.42 0.86 7.02
C SER A 158 -1.81 1.49 6.84
N ASN A 159 -2.09 1.93 5.62
CA ASN A 159 -3.43 2.25 5.14
C ASN A 159 -3.72 1.49 3.82
N SER A 160 -4.71 0.58 3.77
CA SER A 160 -5.46 0.04 4.91
C SER A 160 -4.69 -1.16 5.47
N ALA A 161 -5.08 -2.37 5.14
CA ALA A 161 -4.49 -3.58 5.69
C ALA A 161 -3.20 -4.00 4.97
N SER A 162 -2.34 -4.75 5.66
CA SER A 162 -1.10 -5.27 5.10
C SER A 162 -0.64 -6.59 5.72
N LEU A 163 0.24 -7.29 5.00
CA LEU A 163 0.90 -8.51 5.43
C LEU A 163 2.38 -8.44 5.06
N TRP A 164 3.26 -8.86 5.98
CA TRP A 164 4.70 -8.67 5.88
C TRP A 164 5.46 -9.96 6.14
N TRP A 165 6.54 -10.14 5.37
CA TRP A 165 7.45 -11.29 5.49
C TRP A 165 8.89 -10.83 5.55
N LEU A 166 9.64 -11.34 6.51
CA LEU A 166 11.09 -11.19 6.59
C LEU A 166 11.72 -12.54 6.25
N ASN A 167 12.62 -12.56 5.26
CA ASN A 167 13.33 -13.78 4.84
C ASN A 167 12.40 -14.96 4.48
N GLY A 168 11.19 -14.65 3.99
CA GLY A 168 10.18 -15.65 3.62
C GLY A 168 9.25 -16.06 4.76
N GLU A 169 9.50 -15.64 6.00
CA GLU A 169 8.64 -15.93 7.15
C GLU A 169 7.60 -14.82 7.37
N GLU A 170 6.32 -15.19 7.49
CA GLU A 170 5.26 -14.24 7.88
C GLU A 170 5.59 -13.63 9.25
N THR A 171 5.75 -12.31 9.29
CA THR A 171 6.32 -11.59 10.43
C THR A 171 5.29 -10.69 11.12
N LEU A 172 4.41 -10.03 10.34
CA LEU A 172 3.43 -9.09 10.86
C LEU A 172 2.25 -8.94 9.92
N MET A 173 1.03 -8.84 10.48
CA MET A 173 -0.20 -8.57 9.76
C MET A 173 -0.96 -7.42 10.43
N LEU A 174 -1.46 -6.49 9.63
CA LEU A 174 -2.38 -5.44 10.06
C LEU A 174 -3.68 -5.60 9.27
N SER A 175 -4.78 -6.01 9.91
CA SER A 175 -6.09 -6.20 9.30
C SER A 175 -7.06 -5.03 9.56
N GLY A 176 -8.19 -4.99 8.86
CA GLY A 176 -9.25 -3.99 9.05
C GLY A 176 -9.06 -2.71 8.21
N ASP A 177 -10.05 -1.82 8.34
CA ASP A 177 -10.04 -0.49 7.75
C ASP A 177 -9.22 0.46 8.63
N ARG A 178 -7.93 0.59 8.31
CA ARG A 178 -6.94 1.27 9.14
C ARG A 178 -6.55 2.62 8.54
N ARG A 179 -6.18 3.56 9.41
CA ARG A 179 -5.45 4.76 9.01
C ARG A 179 -3.96 4.52 9.16
N MET A 180 -3.14 5.21 8.39
CA MET A 180 -1.69 5.12 8.56
C MET A 180 -1.27 5.90 9.81
N VAL A 181 -0.81 5.13 10.79
CA VAL A 181 -0.23 5.59 12.05
C VAL A 181 1.12 4.88 12.17
N ALA A 182 2.20 5.63 12.45
CA ALA A 182 3.50 5.03 12.68
C ALA A 182 3.43 4.06 13.86
N ASP A 183 4.10 2.91 13.72
CA ASP A 183 4.15 1.86 14.75
C ASP A 183 2.79 1.26 15.17
N ASP A 184 1.77 1.30 14.30
CA ASP A 184 0.44 0.72 14.56
C ASP A 184 0.46 -0.79 14.81
N GLY A 185 1.39 -1.50 14.17
CA GLY A 185 1.63 -2.93 14.40
C GLY A 185 3.10 -3.20 14.65
N MET A 186 3.38 -4.13 15.56
CA MET A 186 4.73 -4.61 15.85
C MET A 186 4.77 -6.13 15.84
N SER A 187 5.82 -6.70 15.26
CA SER A 187 6.05 -8.14 15.29
C SER A 187 6.42 -8.62 16.70
N LYS A 188 6.45 -9.94 16.89
CA LYS A 188 7.28 -10.57 17.93
C LYS A 188 8.75 -10.14 17.77
N ARG A 189 9.56 -10.38 18.79
CA ARG A 189 11.02 -10.20 18.67
C ARG A 189 11.58 -11.14 17.62
N ILE A 190 12.44 -10.62 16.78
CA ILE A 190 13.09 -11.30 15.66
C ILE A 190 14.58 -10.93 15.62
N THR A 191 15.33 -11.62 14.76
CA THR A 191 16.73 -11.32 14.49
C THR A 191 16.86 -10.86 13.04
N LEU A 192 17.50 -9.71 12.82
CA LEU A 192 18.06 -9.41 11.51
C LEU A 192 19.40 -10.15 11.38
N LYS A 193 19.56 -10.96 10.35
CA LYS A 193 20.78 -11.75 10.16
C LYS A 193 21.90 -10.92 9.57
N LYS A 194 23.14 -11.25 9.93
CA LYS A 194 24.33 -10.76 9.24
C LYS A 194 24.19 -11.02 7.74
N GLY A 195 24.55 -10.03 6.94
CA GLY A 195 24.37 -10.04 5.50
C GLY A 195 22.96 -9.64 5.10
N MET A 196 22.42 -10.32 4.09
CA MET A 196 21.20 -9.91 3.39
C MET A 196 19.95 -10.41 4.10
N ASN A 197 19.03 -9.50 4.41
CA ASN A 197 17.66 -9.78 4.81
C ASN A 197 16.69 -9.20 3.78
N VAL A 198 15.69 -9.96 3.39
CA VAL A 198 14.69 -9.53 2.40
C VAL A 198 13.37 -9.28 3.11
N LEU A 199 12.93 -8.02 3.12
CA LEU A 199 11.63 -7.64 3.65
C LEU A 199 10.65 -7.45 2.49
N ARG A 200 9.53 -8.16 2.56
CA ARG A 200 8.42 -8.07 1.60
C ARG A 200 7.17 -7.62 2.32
N GLY A 201 6.40 -6.76 1.66
CA GLY A 201 5.10 -6.30 2.13
C GLY A 201 4.07 -6.38 1.02
N ALA A 202 2.84 -6.68 1.40
CA ALA A 202 1.67 -6.49 0.57
C ALA A 202 0.70 -5.55 1.28
N VAL A 203 0.19 -4.54 0.59
CA VAL A 203 -0.77 -3.56 1.13
C VAL A 203 -2.03 -3.59 0.28
N ILE A 204 -3.20 -3.75 0.92
CA ILE A 204 -4.50 -3.79 0.23
C ILE A 204 -5.32 -2.56 0.58
N ASN A 205 -6.02 -2.03 -0.42
CA ASN A 205 -6.99 -0.97 -0.21
C ASN A 205 -8.18 -1.08 -1.17
N GLY A 206 -9.38 -0.83 -0.65
CA GLY A 206 -10.59 -0.63 -1.44
C GLY A 206 -10.63 0.84 -1.92
N PRO A 207 -11.53 1.69 -1.39
CA PRO A 207 -11.48 3.13 -1.62
C PRO A 207 -10.53 3.84 -0.62
N GLY A 208 -10.20 5.10 -0.93
CA GLY A 208 -9.43 5.98 -0.04
C GLY A 208 -7.92 5.97 -0.26
N MET A 209 -7.20 6.69 0.59
CA MET A 209 -5.74 6.77 0.53
C MET A 209 -5.11 5.42 0.84
N SER A 210 -3.93 5.18 0.29
CA SER A 210 -3.08 4.04 0.65
C SER A 210 -1.65 4.50 0.83
N ASP A 211 -1.03 4.02 1.90
CA ASP A 211 0.37 4.28 2.26
C ASP A 211 0.84 3.32 3.35
N PHE A 212 2.14 3.28 3.59
CA PHE A 212 2.71 2.55 4.72
C PHE A 212 3.98 3.24 5.22
N CYS A 213 4.41 2.94 6.43
CA CYS A 213 5.75 3.26 6.93
C CYS A 213 6.28 2.06 7.70
N VAL A 214 7.59 1.84 7.65
CA VAL A 214 8.24 0.66 8.24
C VAL A 214 9.55 1.09 8.88
N ARG A 215 9.84 0.58 10.07
CA ARG A 215 11.16 0.64 10.71
C ARG A 215 11.41 -0.62 11.54
N PHE A 216 12.67 -0.81 11.93
CA PHE A 216 13.02 -1.75 12.99
C PHE A 216 13.31 -0.97 14.27
N ILE A 217 12.82 -1.49 15.39
CA ILE A 217 13.09 -0.95 16.73
C ILE A 217 13.75 -2.01 17.61
N ASP A 218 14.65 -1.57 18.48
CA ASP A 218 15.31 -2.43 19.45
C ASP A 218 14.38 -2.78 20.63
N GLU A 219 14.93 -3.46 21.63
CA GLU A 219 14.17 -3.85 22.81
C GLU A 219 13.72 -2.70 23.72
N ASN A 220 14.37 -1.55 23.60
CA ASN A 220 14.09 -0.32 24.33
C ASN A 220 13.18 0.63 23.53
N GLY A 221 12.80 0.25 22.31
CA GLY A 221 11.99 1.06 21.41
C GLY A 221 12.79 2.09 20.61
N ASN A 222 14.12 2.04 20.64
CA ASN A 222 14.94 2.93 19.82
C ASN A 222 15.00 2.43 18.37
N PRO A 223 15.10 3.33 17.38
CA PRO A 223 15.24 2.92 15.99
C PRO A 223 16.57 2.23 15.72
N VAL A 224 16.52 1.09 15.04
CA VAL A 224 17.70 0.37 14.52
C VAL A 224 18.18 1.08 13.25
N LYS A 225 19.36 1.70 13.34
CA LYS A 225 19.93 2.53 12.25
C LYS A 225 21.26 2.04 11.71
N ASN A 226 21.90 1.07 12.38
CA ASN A 226 23.12 0.39 11.95
C ASN A 226 22.83 -0.68 10.88
N ILE A 227 22.00 -0.34 9.89
CA ILE A 227 21.62 -1.20 8.76
C ILE A 227 21.70 -0.39 7.47
N ARG A 228 21.89 -1.08 6.36
CA ARG A 228 21.92 -0.48 5.02
C ARG A 228 20.78 -0.99 4.17
N ILE A 229 20.09 -0.10 3.49
CA ILE A 229 18.98 -0.40 2.60
C ILE A 229 19.45 -0.37 1.16
N ARG A 230 19.18 -1.45 0.43
CA ARG A 230 19.52 -1.62 -0.97
C ARG A 230 18.33 -1.57 -1.89
#